data_AF-A0A8H5LMH2-F1
#
_entry.id   AF-A0A8H5LMH2-F1
#
_cell.length_a   1.000
_cell.length_b   1.000
_cell.length_c   1.000
_cell.angle_alpha   90.00
_cell.angle_beta   90.00
_cell.angle_gamma   90.00
#
_symmetry.space_group_name_H-M   'P 1'
#
loop_
_entity.id
_entity.type
_entity.pdbx_description
1 polymer ?
#
loop_
_entity_poly.entity_id
_entity_poly.type
_entity_poly.pdbx_seq_one_letter_code
_entity_poly.pdbx_strand_id
1 'polypeptide(L)'
;MTLDNVLTSNPPTLSRLTTQVNFKHQPSAIMNLTPLRIALYFALSLFSIVVLGLAAARLKYTLNLPRGDPLNFGNNFHESIVAELLATSILTMLWSWYIIHVIHKRREHGLVSSFRRAWIPLFILWVMWLVGAVIATFSLFKRLPFGVIVIHNAGLVRTTEFLPIDSTSPPFWTLLALYTSTVCFTNVGVIFWPSLFTPIKLGPYTLQHRVVLAPLTRLRSTRDTNVPQNPTMKEYYSQRASVPGTLLISEATFIAAKAGLFRHAPGIWSKEQIAAWKEITDAVHSKGSYIFLQLWALGRAADLSALQASNPSFELISSSDIPLSKNPSPRPRPLTTQEIAEYTSLYATAASNAVHKAGFDGVEIHGANGYLIDQFLQDVCNKRTDEYGGSVENRCRFALEVVQAVVDKVGEERTGIRIGPWTPFQEMGMKNPIPTFSYFISQLNSRFPNFAFIDVIEPRVFGGNSEPASQNLDTGNDFIRDIWLPRPMISAGNYMRETALMQTDEYGNKNEDAKKGQMIAFGRYFISNPDLPERLEKDIPLTPYNRSTFYLLGDTTGKGYTDYPFADEARL
;
A
#
# COMPACT_ATOMS: atom_id res chain seq x y z
N MET A 1 -48.87 83.46 77.17
CA MET A 1 -48.86 84.93 77.03
C MET A 1 -47.44 85.32 76.69
N THR A 2 -47.11 86.01 75.58
CA THR A 2 -47.88 86.63 74.47
C THR A 2 -47.04 86.45 73.18
N LEU A 3 -47.56 86.30 71.95
CA LEU A 3 -48.12 87.36 71.06
C LEU A 3 -47.20 88.61 70.98
N ASP A 4 -46.81 89.16 69.82
CA ASP A 4 -47.49 89.16 68.52
C ASP A 4 -46.56 89.32 67.28
N ASN A 5 -47.14 89.03 66.10
CA ASN A 5 -46.89 89.36 64.67
C ASN A 5 -45.76 90.35 64.23
N VAL A 6 -45.26 90.41 62.98
CA VAL A 6 -45.96 90.55 61.67
C VAL A 6 -45.11 90.08 60.45
N LEU A 7 -45.76 89.33 59.54
CA LEU A 7 -45.72 89.27 58.04
C LEU A 7 -44.54 89.91 57.25
N THR A 8 -44.06 89.42 56.09
CA THR A 8 -44.55 88.47 55.05
C THR A 8 -43.37 87.56 54.59
N SER A 9 -43.44 86.63 53.62
CA SER A 9 -44.48 86.19 52.67
C SER A 9 -44.59 84.65 52.61
N ASN A 10 -44.57 83.98 51.44
CA ASN A 10 -44.78 82.52 51.33
C ASN A 10 -44.22 81.88 50.00
N PRO A 11 -44.26 80.54 49.76
CA PRO A 11 -43.08 79.68 49.54
C PRO A 11 -43.20 78.90 48.18
N PRO A 12 -42.81 77.61 47.96
CA PRO A 12 -42.02 76.57 48.67
C PRO A 12 -40.82 76.00 47.81
N THR A 13 -40.03 74.97 48.15
CA THR A 13 -40.32 73.66 48.81
C THR A 13 -39.09 72.99 49.48
N LEU A 14 -39.38 72.14 50.48
CA LEU A 14 -38.46 71.33 51.33
C LEU A 14 -37.75 70.19 50.55
N SER A 15 -36.65 69.56 51.02
CA SER A 15 -36.51 68.85 52.32
C SER A 15 -35.04 68.49 52.69
N ARG A 16 -34.87 67.84 53.87
CA ARG A 16 -33.60 67.73 54.66
C ARG A 16 -32.83 66.40 54.51
N LEU A 17 -31.54 66.47 54.87
CA LEU A 17 -30.73 65.55 55.73
C LEU A 17 -31.53 64.45 56.48
N THR A 18 -31.01 63.24 56.78
CA THR A 18 -29.73 62.93 57.47
C THR A 18 -29.33 61.43 57.34
N THR A 19 -28.21 61.01 57.93
CA THR A 19 -27.45 59.77 57.69
C THR A 19 -27.84 58.51 58.51
N GLN A 20 -27.46 57.33 57.99
CA GLN A 20 -26.82 56.16 58.66
C GLN A 20 -27.51 54.75 58.78
N VAL A 21 -26.70 53.72 58.49
CA VAL A 21 -26.73 52.26 58.87
C VAL A 21 -27.72 51.26 58.20
N ASN A 22 -27.25 50.64 57.12
CA ASN A 22 -27.06 49.20 56.87
C ASN A 22 -28.02 48.13 57.50
N PHE A 23 -28.93 47.53 56.70
CA PHE A 23 -28.95 46.08 56.33
C PHE A 23 -30.26 45.67 55.57
N LYS A 24 -30.16 44.59 54.78
CA LYS A 24 -31.23 43.71 54.22
C LYS A 24 -32.01 44.11 52.93
N HIS A 25 -32.11 43.06 52.09
CA HIS A 25 -33.14 42.72 51.09
C HIS A 25 -33.36 43.61 49.85
N GLN A 26 -32.76 43.17 48.74
CA GLN A 26 -33.33 43.35 47.40
C GLN A 26 -34.70 42.65 47.27
N PRO A 27 -35.70 43.30 46.66
CA PRO A 27 -36.86 42.61 46.10
C PRO A 27 -36.57 42.01 44.71
N SER A 28 -36.76 40.70 44.61
CA SER A 28 -37.32 40.01 43.42
C SER A 28 -36.81 40.40 42.02
N ALA A 29 -35.67 39.84 41.61
CA ALA A 29 -35.47 39.48 40.20
C ALA A 29 -36.27 38.21 39.84
N ILE A 30 -37.62 38.28 39.87
CA ILE A 30 -38.50 37.23 39.32
C ILE A 30 -38.49 37.39 37.79
N MET A 31 -37.37 37.02 37.19
CA MET A 31 -37.11 37.21 35.77
C MET A 31 -37.35 35.90 35.01
N ASN A 32 -38.55 35.77 34.42
CA ASN A 32 -38.85 34.96 33.24
C ASN A 32 -38.12 33.60 33.06
N LEU A 33 -38.17 32.72 34.06
CA LEU A 33 -37.68 31.35 33.94
C LEU A 33 -38.56 30.44 33.07
N THR A 34 -39.85 30.79 32.87
CA THR A 34 -40.78 29.98 32.05
C THR A 34 -40.46 30.03 30.55
N PRO A 35 -40.25 31.22 29.94
CA PRO A 35 -39.79 31.30 28.54
C PRO A 35 -38.45 30.59 28.30
N LEU A 36 -37.47 30.75 29.21
CA LEU A 36 -36.16 30.10 29.08
C LEU A 36 -36.27 28.57 29.11
N ARG A 37 -37.12 28.01 29.98
CA ARG A 37 -37.38 26.56 30.03
C ARG A 37 -38.07 26.08 28.75
N ILE A 38 -39.07 26.80 28.26
CA ILE A 38 -39.76 26.48 26.99
C ILE A 38 -38.75 26.53 25.83
N ALA A 39 -37.89 27.54 25.78
CA ALA A 39 -36.83 27.66 24.76
C ALA A 39 -35.81 26.52 24.82
N LEU A 40 -35.37 26.10 26.01
CA LEU A 40 -34.46 24.95 26.18
C LEU A 40 -35.10 23.63 25.73
N TYR A 41 -36.36 23.37 26.08
CA TYR A 41 -37.06 22.17 25.61
C TYR A 41 -37.37 22.22 24.12
N PHE A 42 -37.66 23.39 23.57
CA PHE A 42 -37.82 23.59 22.13
C PHE A 42 -36.50 23.34 21.38
N ALA A 43 -35.37 23.85 21.91
CA ALA A 43 -34.04 23.60 21.36
C ALA A 43 -33.65 22.12 21.41
N LEU A 44 -33.91 21.42 22.52
CA LEU A 44 -33.68 19.96 22.63
C LEU A 44 -34.58 19.16 21.68
N SER A 45 -35.83 19.59 21.48
CA SER A 45 -36.75 18.97 20.53
C SER A 45 -36.31 19.20 19.09
N LEU A 46 -35.89 20.42 18.75
CA LEU A 46 -35.36 20.79 17.44
C LEU A 46 -34.06 20.02 17.13
N PHE A 47 -33.16 19.92 18.11
CA PHE A 47 -31.93 19.12 17.99
C PHE A 47 -32.24 17.64 17.77
N SER A 48 -33.21 17.08 18.49
CA SER A 48 -33.68 15.70 18.28
C SER A 48 -34.26 15.49 16.89
N ILE A 49 -35.02 16.45 16.36
CA ILE A 49 -35.55 16.43 14.98
C ILE A 49 -34.41 16.46 13.96
N VAL A 50 -33.39 17.29 14.15
CA VAL A 50 -32.20 17.34 13.27
C VAL A 50 -31.45 16.02 13.28
N VAL A 51 -31.21 15.43 14.45
CA VAL A 51 -30.54 14.12 14.59
C VAL A 51 -31.37 13.00 13.94
N LEU A 52 -32.68 12.99 14.12
CA LEU A 52 -33.57 12.01 13.49
C LEU A 52 -33.61 12.20 11.96
N GLY A 53 -33.56 13.44 11.48
CA GLY A 53 -33.40 13.77 10.06
C GLY A 53 -32.07 13.28 9.47
N LEU A 54 -30.96 13.44 10.20
CA LEU A 54 -29.64 12.91 9.80
C LEU A 54 -29.61 11.38 9.80
N ALA A 55 -30.20 10.73 10.80
CA ALA A 55 -30.34 9.28 10.86
C ALA A 55 -31.20 8.73 9.70
N ALA A 56 -32.35 9.37 9.42
CA ALA A 56 -33.21 9.02 8.30
C ALA A 56 -32.54 9.29 6.94
N ALA A 57 -31.78 10.38 6.81
CA ALA A 57 -30.99 10.68 5.62
C ALA A 57 -29.88 9.64 5.39
N ARG A 58 -29.19 9.20 6.46
CA ARG A 58 -28.19 8.13 6.41
C ARG A 58 -28.83 6.79 6.04
N LEU A 59 -29.99 6.45 6.62
CA LEU A 59 -30.73 5.24 6.28
C LEU A 59 -31.21 5.25 4.82
N LYS A 60 -31.76 6.39 4.35
CA LYS A 60 -32.16 6.57 2.95
C LYS A 60 -30.98 6.51 1.99
N TYR A 61 -29.83 7.07 2.37
CA TYR A 61 -28.58 6.94 1.62
C TYR A 61 -28.19 5.46 1.50
N THR A 62 -28.10 4.73 2.61
CA THR A 62 -27.78 3.29 2.62
C THR A 62 -28.78 2.44 1.82
N LEU A 63 -30.08 2.75 1.87
CA LEU A 63 -31.13 2.04 1.12
C LEU A 63 -31.15 2.37 -0.38
N ASN A 64 -30.66 3.56 -0.78
CA ASN A 64 -30.61 4.02 -2.17
C ASN A 64 -29.24 3.80 -2.83
N LEU A 65 -28.23 3.29 -2.10
CA LEU A 65 -27.01 2.78 -2.73
C LEU A 65 -27.39 1.65 -3.70
N PRO A 66 -26.90 1.66 -4.95
CA PRO A 66 -27.24 0.62 -5.91
C PRO A 66 -26.74 -0.75 -5.39
N ARG A 67 -27.66 -1.71 -5.27
CA ARG A 67 -27.31 -3.09 -4.91
C ARG A 67 -26.43 -3.67 -6.01
N GLY A 68 -25.13 -3.77 -5.74
CA GLY A 68 -24.10 -4.14 -6.72
C GLY A 68 -22.91 -3.17 -6.78
N ASP A 69 -22.89 -2.08 -6.00
CA ASP A 69 -21.69 -1.26 -5.81
C ASP A 69 -20.57 -2.11 -5.16
N PRO A 70 -19.37 -2.21 -5.78
CA PRO A 70 -18.27 -3.03 -5.27
C PRO A 70 -17.74 -2.61 -3.89
N LEU A 71 -18.10 -1.42 -3.40
CA LEU A 71 -17.79 -0.97 -2.04
C LEU A 71 -18.61 -1.68 -0.94
N ASN A 72 -19.56 -2.57 -1.27
CA ASN A 72 -20.41 -3.19 -0.25
C ASN A 72 -20.78 -4.66 -0.53
N PHE A 73 -19.83 -5.57 -0.36
CA PHE A 73 -20.08 -7.00 -0.29
C PHE A 73 -20.01 -7.53 1.14
N GLY A 74 -21.12 -8.11 1.61
CA GLY A 74 -21.06 -9.25 2.52
C GLY A 74 -20.96 -8.95 4.02
N ASN A 75 -21.74 -8.01 4.55
CA ASN A 75 -22.34 -8.23 5.87
C ASN A 75 -23.67 -7.49 6.03
N ASN A 76 -24.65 -8.17 6.65
CA ASN A 76 -25.95 -7.58 6.96
C ASN A 76 -25.76 -6.41 7.93
N PHE A 77 -25.91 -5.18 7.43
CA PHE A 77 -25.74 -3.93 8.20
C PHE A 77 -26.91 -3.65 9.17
N HIS A 78 -27.32 -4.68 9.93
CA HIS A 78 -27.91 -4.48 11.25
C HIS A 78 -26.78 -4.12 12.24
N GLU A 79 -26.17 -2.95 12.03
CA GLU A 79 -25.35 -2.34 13.07
C GLU A 79 -26.23 -2.08 14.29
N SER A 80 -25.96 -2.80 15.38
CA SER A 80 -26.57 -2.56 16.69
C SER A 80 -26.47 -1.08 17.08
N ILE A 81 -25.37 -0.42 16.69
CA ILE A 81 -25.10 1.00 16.88
C ILE A 81 -26.14 1.91 16.20
N VAL A 82 -26.53 1.63 14.95
CA VAL A 82 -27.56 2.43 14.24
C VAL A 82 -28.94 2.18 14.84
N ALA A 83 -29.24 0.94 15.23
CA ALA A 83 -30.48 0.60 15.93
C ALA A 83 -30.55 1.25 17.32
N GLU A 84 -29.45 1.27 18.08
CA GLU A 84 -29.32 1.94 19.39
C GLU A 84 -29.44 3.46 19.26
N LEU A 85 -28.79 4.09 18.27
CA LEU A 85 -28.92 5.52 18.02
C LEU A 85 -30.36 5.90 17.62
N LEU A 86 -31.04 5.06 16.84
CA LEU A 86 -32.44 5.28 16.48
C LEU A 86 -33.36 5.11 17.71
N ALA A 87 -33.18 4.03 18.48
CA ALA A 87 -33.98 3.74 19.67
C ALA A 87 -33.79 4.78 20.77
N THR A 88 -32.55 5.19 21.07
CA THR A 88 -32.25 6.23 22.05
C THR A 88 -32.78 7.60 21.62
N SER A 89 -32.76 7.93 20.32
CA SER A 89 -33.39 9.16 19.80
C SER A 89 -34.91 9.15 19.98
N ILE A 90 -35.59 8.05 19.62
CA ILE A 90 -37.04 7.90 19.77
C ILE A 90 -37.45 7.98 21.25
N LEU A 91 -36.74 7.27 22.13
CA LEU A 91 -36.97 7.31 23.57
C LEU A 91 -36.79 8.73 24.12
N THR A 92 -35.75 9.45 23.71
CA THR A 92 -35.49 10.83 24.13
C THR A 92 -36.62 11.78 23.72
N MET A 93 -37.19 11.62 22.52
CA MET A 93 -38.33 12.41 22.06
C MET A 93 -39.61 12.13 22.86
N LEU A 94 -39.96 10.86 23.06
CA LEU A 94 -41.14 10.46 23.84
C LEU A 94 -41.04 10.92 25.30
N TRP A 95 -39.84 10.81 25.90
CA TRP A 95 -39.60 11.22 27.28
C TRP A 95 -39.60 12.75 27.44
N SER A 96 -39.10 13.48 26.44
CA SER A 96 -39.17 14.95 26.42
C SER A 96 -40.62 15.44 26.38
N TRP A 97 -41.48 14.83 25.56
CA TRP A 97 -42.91 15.15 25.52
C TRP A 97 -43.62 14.85 26.85
N TYR A 98 -43.33 13.69 27.47
CA TYR A 98 -43.87 13.34 28.79
C TYR A 98 -43.44 14.34 29.88
N ILE A 99 -42.17 14.76 29.89
CA ILE A 99 -41.65 15.78 30.82
C ILE A 99 -42.36 17.12 30.64
N ILE A 100 -42.54 17.58 29.41
CA ILE A 100 -43.26 18.82 29.11
C ILE A 100 -44.72 18.72 29.60
N HIS A 101 -45.39 17.59 29.37
CA HIS A 101 -46.75 17.35 29.87
C HIS A 101 -46.83 17.34 31.41
N VAL A 102 -45.90 16.66 32.09
CA VAL A 102 -45.85 16.61 33.56
C VAL A 102 -45.56 17.99 34.16
N ILE A 103 -44.67 18.79 33.56
CA ILE A 103 -44.39 20.17 33.96
C ILE A 103 -45.63 21.06 33.77
N HIS A 104 -46.34 20.91 32.65
CA HIS A 104 -47.57 21.66 32.37
C HIS A 104 -48.70 21.32 33.36
N LYS A 105 -48.83 20.03 33.71
CA LYS A 105 -49.87 19.51 34.62
C LYS A 105 -49.56 19.71 36.11
N ARG A 106 -48.31 19.96 36.50
CA ARG A 106 -47.89 20.21 37.90
C ARG A 106 -47.54 21.67 38.19
N ARG A 107 -48.29 22.60 37.60
CA ARG A 107 -48.04 24.06 37.69
C ARG A 107 -48.19 24.65 39.10
N GLU A 108 -48.69 23.89 40.07
CA GLU A 108 -49.11 24.36 41.41
C GLU A 108 -48.18 23.95 42.58
N HIS A 109 -47.09 23.20 42.34
CA HIS A 109 -46.21 22.73 43.43
C HIS A 109 -44.73 23.08 43.24
N GLY A 110 -44.28 24.11 43.96
CA GLY A 110 -42.93 24.27 44.52
C GLY A 110 -41.73 24.23 43.54
N LEU A 111 -41.10 25.38 43.34
CA LEU A 111 -40.00 25.64 42.38
C LEU A 111 -38.78 24.68 42.43
N VAL A 112 -38.51 24.00 43.56
CA VAL A 112 -37.22 23.32 43.82
C VAL A 112 -37.30 21.78 43.79
N SER A 113 -38.38 21.16 44.29
CA SER A 113 -38.44 19.69 44.46
C SER A 113 -38.88 18.92 43.20
N SER A 114 -39.43 19.64 42.22
CA SER A 114 -39.91 19.14 40.93
C SER A 114 -38.79 19.11 39.89
N PHE A 115 -37.99 20.17 39.79
CA PHE A 115 -36.87 20.26 38.84
C PHE A 115 -35.78 19.21 39.10
N ARG A 116 -35.38 19.02 40.37
CA ARG A 116 -34.32 18.06 40.75
C ARG A 116 -34.68 16.61 40.43
N ARG A 117 -35.96 16.23 40.47
CA ARG A 117 -36.44 14.88 40.11
C ARG A 117 -36.58 14.66 38.60
N ALA A 118 -36.80 15.72 37.81
CA ALA A 118 -36.85 15.65 36.35
C ALA A 118 -35.45 15.62 35.71
N TRP A 119 -34.46 16.30 36.30
CA TRP A 119 -33.11 16.42 35.74
C TRP A 119 -32.25 15.15 35.90
N ILE A 120 -32.44 14.37 36.97
CA ILE A 120 -31.61 13.19 37.23
C ILE A 120 -31.75 12.12 36.12
N PRO A 121 -32.95 11.72 35.68
CA PRO A 121 -33.08 10.76 34.57
C PRO A 121 -32.58 11.31 33.22
N LEU A 122 -32.78 12.60 32.95
CA LEU A 122 -32.25 13.28 31.76
C LEU A 122 -30.71 13.27 31.75
N PHE A 123 -30.09 13.53 32.90
CA PHE A 123 -28.63 13.46 33.07
C PHE A 123 -28.12 12.02 32.93
N ILE A 124 -28.83 11.02 33.47
CA ILE A 124 -28.48 9.60 33.29
C ILE A 124 -28.55 9.19 31.81
N LEU A 125 -29.62 9.55 31.09
CA LEU A 125 -29.75 9.28 29.66
C LEU A 125 -28.65 9.97 28.84
N TRP A 126 -28.31 11.22 29.19
CA TRP A 126 -27.22 11.97 28.54
C TRP A 126 -25.84 11.36 28.82
N VAL A 127 -25.59 10.89 30.05
CA VAL A 127 -24.35 10.17 30.40
C VAL A 127 -24.28 8.82 29.70
N MET A 128 -25.38 8.06 29.63
CA MET A 128 -25.42 6.79 28.87
C MET A 128 -25.15 7.01 27.38
N TRP A 129 -25.70 8.07 26.79
CA TRP A 129 -25.42 8.47 25.42
C TRP A 129 -23.95 8.86 25.20
N LEU A 130 -23.38 9.66 26.11
CA LEU A 130 -21.97 10.07 26.05
C LEU A 130 -21.01 8.86 26.20
N VAL A 131 -21.33 7.93 27.12
CA VAL A 131 -20.59 6.67 27.29
C VAL A 131 -20.71 5.79 26.05
N GLY A 132 -21.88 5.68 25.42
CA GLY A 132 -22.06 4.96 24.16
C GLY A 132 -21.20 5.53 23.03
N ALA A 133 -21.19 6.86 22.85
CA ALA A 133 -20.34 7.54 21.87
C ALA A 133 -18.84 7.36 22.14
N VAL A 134 -18.42 7.43 23.41
CA VAL A 134 -17.02 7.19 23.82
C VAL A 134 -16.63 5.73 23.62
N ILE A 135 -17.50 4.75 23.90
CA ILE A 135 -17.23 3.33 23.68
C ILE A 135 -17.15 3.00 22.18
N ALA A 136 -18.05 3.54 21.36
CA ALA A 136 -17.98 3.40 19.90
C ALA A 136 -16.64 3.93 19.36
N THR A 137 -16.18 5.08 19.88
CA THR A 137 -14.88 5.66 19.57
C THR A 137 -13.73 4.77 20.07
N PHE A 138 -13.72 4.35 21.34
CA PHE A 138 -12.66 3.51 21.91
C PHE A 138 -12.57 2.10 21.29
N SER A 139 -13.69 1.54 20.81
CA SER A 139 -13.72 0.27 20.08
C SER A 139 -13.00 0.39 18.73
N LEU A 140 -13.14 1.55 18.06
CA LEU A 140 -12.37 1.92 16.88
C LEU A 140 -10.86 2.02 17.19
N PHE A 141 -10.50 2.67 18.31
CA PHE A 141 -9.10 2.86 18.72
C PHE A 141 -8.41 1.58 19.21
N LYS A 142 -9.10 0.66 19.88
CA LYS A 142 -8.50 -0.60 20.38
C LYS A 142 -8.09 -1.59 19.29
N ARG A 143 -8.45 -1.34 18.03
CA ARG A 143 -8.07 -2.16 16.86
C ARG A 143 -6.94 -1.55 16.03
N LEU A 144 -6.28 -0.49 16.51
CA LEU A 144 -5.15 0.15 15.83
C LEU A 144 -3.86 -0.02 16.65
N PRO A 145 -2.76 -0.53 16.06
CA PRO A 145 -1.48 -0.65 16.76
C PRO A 145 -0.77 0.72 16.79
N PHE A 146 -0.57 1.27 17.98
CA PHE A 146 0.11 2.56 18.16
C PHE A 146 1.60 2.40 18.51
N GLY A 147 2.47 3.00 17.69
CA GLY A 147 3.77 3.49 18.10
C GLY A 147 3.78 5.01 17.99
N VAL A 148 4.19 5.72 19.05
CA VAL A 148 4.16 7.19 19.10
C VAL A 148 5.58 7.73 19.02
N ILE A 149 5.83 8.65 18.08
CA ILE A 149 7.00 9.52 18.07
C ILE A 149 6.53 10.93 18.45
N VAL A 150 7.07 11.47 19.54
CA VAL A 150 6.84 12.87 19.94
C VAL A 150 7.88 13.74 19.25
N ILE A 151 7.43 14.70 18.44
CA ILE A 151 8.30 15.72 17.85
C ILE A 151 8.30 16.94 18.77
N HIS A 152 9.49 17.45 19.11
CA HIS A 152 9.66 18.79 19.68
C HIS A 152 10.35 19.71 18.66
N ASN A 153 9.94 20.97 18.65
CA ASN A 153 10.49 22.00 17.77
C ASN A 153 11.89 22.44 18.23
N ALA A 154 12.90 21.60 18.03
CA ALA A 154 14.31 21.96 17.78
C ALA A 154 15.18 20.68 17.69
N GLY A 155 15.49 20.23 16.47
CA GLY A 155 16.45 19.14 16.22
C GLY A 155 15.90 17.71 16.37
N LEU A 156 16.22 16.84 15.41
CA LEU A 156 15.96 15.41 15.54
C LEU A 156 16.94 14.78 16.54
N VAL A 157 16.41 14.25 17.64
CA VAL A 157 17.12 13.27 18.48
C VAL A 157 16.17 12.09 18.73
N ARG A 158 16.56 10.89 18.33
CA ARG A 158 15.90 9.64 18.77
C ARG A 158 16.52 9.22 20.10
N THR A 159 15.74 9.19 21.17
CA THR A 159 16.09 8.51 22.43
C THR A 159 15.01 7.49 22.77
N THR A 160 15.42 6.22 22.88
CA THR A 160 14.56 5.11 23.33
C THR A 160 14.95 4.73 24.76
N GLU A 161 14.38 5.42 25.75
CA GLU A 161 14.44 5.00 27.15
C GLU A 161 13.06 5.11 27.81
N PHE A 162 12.68 4.08 28.56
CA PHE A 162 11.48 4.07 29.39
C PHE A 162 11.83 4.63 30.78
N LEU A 163 11.24 5.77 31.15
CA LEU A 163 11.30 6.25 32.53
C LEU A 163 10.22 5.55 33.39
N PRO A 164 10.54 5.12 34.63
CA PRO A 164 9.55 4.57 35.55
C PRO A 164 8.65 5.68 36.11
N ILE A 165 7.36 5.38 36.27
CA ILE A 165 6.38 6.32 36.84
C ILE A 165 6.49 6.28 38.37
N ASP A 166 6.96 7.36 38.97
CA ASP A 166 6.85 7.61 40.41
C ASP A 166 5.60 8.47 40.74
N SER A 167 5.19 8.40 42.00
CA SER A 167 3.87 8.58 42.58
C SER A 167 3.36 10.02 42.75
N THR A 168 3.84 10.99 41.96
CA THR A 168 3.42 12.41 42.04
C THR A 168 2.76 12.93 40.75
N SER A 169 1.74 12.23 40.28
CA SER A 169 0.88 12.69 39.18
C SER A 169 -0.11 13.78 39.64
N PRO A 170 -0.33 14.87 38.87
CA PRO A 170 -1.42 15.80 39.15
C PRO A 170 -2.79 15.09 38.99
N PRO A 171 -3.84 15.55 39.68
CA PRO A 171 -5.13 14.87 39.67
C PRO A 171 -5.71 14.73 38.25
N PHE A 172 -6.44 13.65 38.01
CA PHE A 172 -7.05 13.24 36.74
C PHE A 172 -7.68 14.39 35.91
N TRP A 173 -8.29 15.37 36.59
CA TRP A 173 -8.89 16.55 35.98
C TRP A 173 -7.90 17.50 35.28
N THR A 174 -6.66 17.61 35.76
CA THR A 174 -5.61 18.43 35.14
C THR A 174 -5.14 17.82 33.82
N LEU A 175 -4.98 16.48 33.79
CA LEU A 175 -4.69 15.74 32.57
C LEU A 175 -5.83 15.85 31.55
N LEU A 176 -7.09 15.73 31.99
CA LEU A 176 -8.26 15.87 31.11
C LEU A 176 -8.38 17.30 30.52
N ALA A 177 -8.11 18.34 31.31
CA ALA A 177 -8.14 19.73 30.85
C ALA A 177 -7.01 20.07 29.87
N LEU A 178 -5.81 19.51 30.06
CA LEU A 178 -4.71 19.60 29.09
C LEU A 178 -5.05 18.83 27.80
N TYR A 179 -5.71 17.68 27.90
CA TYR A 179 -6.12 16.90 26.73
C TYR A 179 -7.17 17.63 25.88
N THR A 180 -8.21 18.19 26.49
CA THR A 180 -9.27 18.89 25.75
C THR A 180 -8.80 20.21 25.15
N SER A 181 -7.92 20.96 25.82
CA SER A 181 -7.33 22.18 25.27
C SER A 181 -6.33 21.92 24.14
N THR A 182 -5.57 20.82 24.20
CA THR A 182 -4.69 20.42 23.09
C THR A 182 -5.50 19.97 21.87
N VAL A 183 -6.47 19.07 22.05
CA VAL A 183 -7.29 18.51 20.95
C VAL A 183 -8.13 19.58 20.22
N CYS A 184 -8.49 20.70 20.86
CA CYS A 184 -9.19 21.80 20.18
C CYS A 184 -8.29 22.77 19.38
N PHE A 185 -6.96 22.71 19.51
CA PHE A 185 -6.04 23.62 18.79
C PHE A 185 -4.99 22.91 17.93
N THR A 186 -4.74 21.62 18.13
CA THR A 186 -3.95 20.83 17.19
C THR A 186 -4.87 20.03 16.28
N ASN A 187 -4.80 20.32 14.98
CA ASN A 187 -5.30 19.46 13.91
C ASN A 187 -4.46 18.16 13.86
N VAL A 188 -4.63 17.28 14.85
CA VAL A 188 -3.97 15.96 14.88
C VAL A 188 -4.73 15.03 13.94
N GLY A 189 -4.63 15.33 12.64
CA GLY A 189 -4.79 14.29 11.65
C GLY A 189 -3.74 13.23 11.94
N VAL A 190 -4.19 12.01 12.24
CA VAL A 190 -3.29 10.85 12.23
C VAL A 190 -2.84 10.69 10.79
N ILE A 191 -1.62 11.15 10.49
CA ILE A 191 -1.00 10.95 9.17
C ILE A 191 -0.67 9.47 9.07
N PHE A 192 -1.59 8.71 8.47
CA PHE A 192 -1.32 7.36 8.02
C PHE A 192 -0.24 7.45 6.94
N TRP A 193 0.99 7.10 7.30
CA TRP A 193 2.07 6.98 6.33
C TRP A 193 1.79 5.77 5.42
N PRO A 194 1.66 5.93 4.10
CA PRO A 194 1.23 4.85 3.23
C PRO A 194 2.18 3.66 3.25
N SER A 195 1.67 2.44 3.19
CA SER A 195 2.49 1.22 3.31
C SER A 195 3.59 1.15 2.23
N LEU A 196 3.33 1.70 1.04
CA LEU A 196 4.28 1.84 -0.07
C LEU A 196 5.61 2.53 0.33
N PHE A 197 5.59 3.43 1.31
CA PHE A 197 6.74 4.19 1.80
C PHE A 197 7.20 3.75 3.20
N THR A 198 6.81 2.54 3.64
CA THR A 198 7.28 1.94 4.89
C THR A 198 8.38 0.90 4.63
N PRO A 199 9.35 0.74 5.54
CA PRO A 199 10.34 -0.32 5.43
C PRO A 199 9.75 -1.73 5.40
N ILE A 200 10.43 -2.65 4.72
CA ILE A 200 10.08 -4.07 4.64
C ILE A 200 11.33 -4.94 4.65
N LYS A 201 11.28 -6.07 5.37
CA LYS A 201 12.38 -7.04 5.40
C LYS A 201 12.28 -7.99 4.20
N LEU A 202 13.38 -8.14 3.48
CA LEU A 202 13.54 -9.04 2.34
C LEU A 202 14.74 -9.95 2.58
N GLY A 203 14.51 -11.17 3.07
CA GLY A 203 15.59 -12.06 3.47
C GLY A 203 16.50 -11.40 4.54
N PRO A 204 17.80 -11.22 4.31
CA PRO A 204 18.70 -10.51 5.22
C PRO A 204 18.63 -8.97 5.09
N TYR A 205 17.97 -8.44 4.05
CA TYR A 205 17.95 -7.02 3.70
C TYR A 205 16.77 -6.29 4.36
N THR A 206 16.97 -5.00 4.66
CA THR A 206 15.87 -4.09 5.05
C THR A 206 15.74 -3.03 3.97
N LEU A 207 14.68 -3.13 3.17
CA LEU A 207 14.31 -2.10 2.21
C LEU A 207 13.68 -0.94 2.98
N GLN A 208 13.95 0.30 2.57
CA GLN A 208 13.43 1.49 3.27
C GLN A 208 12.02 1.89 2.80
N HIS A 209 11.62 1.41 1.62
CA HIS A 209 10.30 1.56 1.02
C HIS A 209 9.98 0.34 0.15
N ARG A 210 8.80 0.33 -0.47
CA ARG A 210 8.28 -0.82 -1.23
C ARG A 210 8.11 -0.57 -2.72
N VAL A 211 8.66 0.54 -3.21
CA VAL A 211 8.88 0.83 -4.63
C VAL A 211 10.09 0.03 -5.11
N VAL A 212 9.91 -0.75 -6.18
CA VAL A 212 10.94 -1.63 -6.76
C VAL A 212 11.17 -1.27 -8.23
N LEU A 213 12.42 -1.30 -8.71
CA LEU A 213 12.70 -1.26 -10.15
C LEU A 213 12.39 -2.62 -10.77
N ALA A 214 11.38 -2.68 -11.64
CA ALA A 214 11.06 -3.88 -12.38
C ALA A 214 12.24 -4.28 -13.30
N PRO A 215 12.43 -5.58 -13.58
CA PRO A 215 13.42 -6.03 -14.56
C PRO A 215 13.01 -5.56 -15.97
N LEU A 216 13.93 -4.87 -16.63
CA LEU A 216 13.70 -4.14 -17.88
C LEU A 216 14.89 -4.33 -18.84
N THR A 217 14.76 -5.18 -19.85
CA THR A 217 15.74 -5.27 -20.96
C THR A 217 15.93 -3.90 -21.62
N ARG A 218 17.17 -3.42 -21.74
CA ARG A 218 17.50 -2.13 -22.38
C ARG A 218 18.45 -2.27 -23.58
N LEU A 219 19.03 -3.45 -23.80
CA LEU A 219 19.87 -3.76 -24.97
C LEU A 219 21.10 -2.85 -25.10
N ARG A 220 21.77 -2.58 -23.97
CA ARG A 220 22.94 -1.69 -23.85
C ARG A 220 24.27 -2.42 -23.66
N SER A 221 24.28 -3.76 -23.72
CA SER A 221 25.52 -4.56 -23.66
C SER A 221 26.26 -4.63 -25.01
N THR A 222 27.50 -5.09 -24.99
CA THR A 222 28.29 -5.39 -26.20
C THR A 222 27.56 -6.39 -27.09
N ARG A 223 27.68 -6.23 -28.41
CA ARG A 223 26.91 -6.99 -29.41
C ARG A 223 27.02 -8.50 -29.29
N ASP A 224 28.25 -9.03 -29.30
CA ASP A 224 28.52 -10.45 -29.52
C ASP A 224 29.11 -11.18 -28.27
N THR A 225 29.63 -10.44 -27.28
CA THR A 225 30.15 -10.99 -26.01
C THR A 225 29.21 -10.78 -24.81
N ASN A 226 28.08 -10.08 -24.99
CA ASN A 226 27.04 -9.84 -23.97
C ASN A 226 27.56 -9.24 -22.64
N VAL A 227 28.67 -8.49 -22.67
CA VAL A 227 29.24 -7.75 -21.53
C VAL A 227 28.49 -6.42 -21.34
N PRO A 228 28.04 -6.07 -20.12
CA PRO A 228 27.51 -4.73 -19.83
C PRO A 228 28.48 -3.61 -20.22
N GLN A 229 28.01 -2.57 -20.93
CA GLN A 229 28.87 -1.46 -21.37
C GLN A 229 28.93 -0.36 -20.29
N ASN A 230 29.95 -0.45 -19.45
CA ASN A 230 30.32 0.61 -18.51
C ASN A 230 31.10 1.74 -19.23
N PRO A 231 31.04 3.00 -18.76
CA PRO A 231 30.36 3.47 -17.55
C PRO A 231 28.83 3.62 -17.68
N THR A 232 28.29 3.59 -18.89
CA THR A 232 26.88 3.95 -19.18
C THR A 232 25.87 3.06 -18.43
N MET A 233 26.07 1.75 -18.37
CA MET A 233 25.17 0.84 -17.61
C MET A 233 25.33 0.99 -16.09
N LYS A 234 26.53 1.20 -15.58
CA LYS A 234 26.79 1.54 -14.16
C LYS A 234 26.05 2.81 -13.74
N GLU A 235 26.11 3.86 -14.55
CA GLU A 235 25.41 5.11 -14.26
C GLU A 235 23.88 4.92 -14.24
N TYR A 236 23.32 4.14 -15.16
CA TYR A 236 21.88 3.83 -15.19
C TYR A 236 21.36 3.22 -13.88
N TYR A 237 22.07 2.25 -13.32
CA TYR A 237 21.69 1.62 -12.05
C TYR A 237 22.02 2.51 -10.84
N SER A 238 23.17 3.21 -10.85
CA SER A 238 23.56 4.21 -9.84
C SER A 238 22.50 5.31 -9.65
N GLN A 239 21.96 5.83 -10.75
CA GLN A 239 20.88 6.82 -10.74
C GLN A 239 19.58 6.27 -10.12
N ARG A 240 19.24 5.01 -10.39
CA ARG A 240 18.00 4.37 -9.90
C ARG A 240 18.11 3.84 -8.48
N ALA A 241 19.34 3.74 -7.97
CA ALA A 241 19.67 3.51 -6.58
C ALA A 241 19.66 4.80 -5.72
N SER A 242 19.28 5.95 -6.29
CA SER A 242 19.40 7.29 -5.68
C SER A 242 18.72 7.45 -4.32
N VAL A 243 17.60 6.76 -4.08
CA VAL A 243 16.95 6.69 -2.77
C VAL A 243 17.48 5.45 -2.01
N PRO A 244 18.19 5.61 -0.87
CA PRO A 244 18.77 4.48 -0.14
C PRO A 244 17.73 3.45 0.31
N GLY A 245 18.12 2.18 0.27
CA GLY A 245 17.24 1.05 0.59
C GLY A 245 16.24 0.70 -0.51
N THR A 246 16.44 1.18 -1.75
CA THR A 246 15.70 0.73 -2.92
C THR A 246 16.08 -0.70 -3.29
N LEU A 247 15.10 -1.54 -3.65
CA LEU A 247 15.36 -2.79 -4.37
C LEU A 247 15.35 -2.55 -5.88
N LEU A 248 16.43 -2.94 -6.54
CA LEU A 248 16.54 -3.00 -7.99
C LEU A 248 16.51 -4.45 -8.46
N ILE A 249 15.79 -4.73 -9.54
CA ILE A 249 15.92 -5.98 -10.28
C ILE A 249 16.57 -5.65 -11.63
N SER A 250 17.65 -6.34 -11.96
CA SER A 250 18.44 -6.08 -13.16
C SER A 250 17.63 -6.31 -14.43
N GLU A 251 18.19 -5.91 -15.57
CA GLU A 251 17.66 -6.39 -16.84
C GLU A 251 17.87 -7.90 -16.99
N ALA A 252 16.98 -8.54 -17.75
CA ALA A 252 17.00 -9.98 -17.98
C ALA A 252 18.35 -10.42 -18.56
N THR A 253 19.03 -11.34 -17.87
CA THR A 253 20.44 -11.68 -18.11
C THR A 253 20.61 -13.17 -18.38
N PHE A 254 21.27 -13.49 -19.49
CA PHE A 254 21.41 -14.87 -19.97
C PHE A 254 22.29 -15.71 -19.05
N ILE A 255 21.79 -16.89 -18.67
CA ILE A 255 22.50 -17.85 -17.81
C ILE A 255 23.70 -18.51 -18.48
N ALA A 256 23.69 -18.64 -19.81
CA ALA A 256 24.73 -19.24 -20.63
C ALA A 256 24.56 -18.84 -22.10
N ALA A 257 25.64 -18.90 -22.90
CA ALA A 257 25.59 -18.60 -24.34
C ALA A 257 24.57 -19.46 -25.12
N LYS A 258 24.37 -20.73 -24.72
CA LYS A 258 23.39 -21.63 -25.35
C LYS A 258 21.94 -21.39 -24.94
N ALA A 259 21.68 -20.57 -23.90
CA ALA A 259 20.35 -20.38 -23.32
C ALA A 259 19.42 -19.50 -24.16
N GLY A 260 19.83 -19.17 -25.39
CA GLY A 260 19.23 -18.17 -26.26
C GLY A 260 20.08 -16.90 -26.29
N LEU A 261 19.89 -16.11 -27.35
CA LEU A 261 20.58 -14.84 -27.52
C LEU A 261 19.63 -13.79 -28.12
N PHE A 262 19.71 -12.58 -27.56
CA PHE A 262 19.33 -11.33 -28.23
C PHE A 262 20.58 -10.45 -28.20
N ARG A 263 20.95 -9.87 -29.34
CA ARG A 263 22.14 -9.01 -29.43
C ARG A 263 21.99 -7.84 -28.46
N HIS A 264 23.08 -7.49 -27.77
CA HIS A 264 23.16 -6.41 -26.78
C HIS A 264 22.36 -6.62 -25.48
N ALA A 265 21.71 -7.76 -25.24
CA ALA A 265 21.31 -8.16 -23.89
C ALA A 265 22.51 -8.75 -23.11
N PRO A 266 22.57 -8.63 -21.77
CA PRO A 266 23.72 -9.09 -20.98
C PRO A 266 23.74 -10.61 -20.70
N GLY A 267 24.91 -11.12 -20.34
CA GLY A 267 25.14 -12.47 -19.81
C GLY A 267 25.79 -12.46 -18.41
N ILE A 268 25.92 -13.64 -17.80
CA ILE A 268 26.62 -13.85 -16.49
C ILE A 268 27.43 -15.17 -16.42
N TRP A 269 28.00 -15.62 -17.55
CA TRP A 269 28.82 -16.84 -17.61
C TRP A 269 30.33 -16.56 -17.81
N SER A 270 30.70 -15.45 -18.44
CA SER A 270 32.10 -15.09 -18.71
C SER A 270 32.74 -14.27 -17.58
N LYS A 271 34.07 -14.24 -17.50
CA LYS A 271 34.80 -13.45 -16.49
C LYS A 271 34.58 -11.95 -16.69
N GLU A 272 34.53 -11.53 -17.96
CA GLU A 272 34.36 -10.15 -18.40
C GLU A 272 32.95 -9.65 -18.09
N GLN A 273 31.93 -10.49 -18.31
CA GLN A 273 30.55 -10.25 -17.91
C GLN A 273 30.43 -10.06 -16.39
N ILE A 274 31.01 -10.98 -15.61
CA ILE A 274 31.00 -10.95 -14.15
C ILE A 274 31.71 -9.69 -13.62
N ALA A 275 32.84 -9.30 -14.20
CA ALA A 275 33.60 -8.10 -13.81
C ALA A 275 32.82 -6.81 -14.11
N ALA A 276 32.23 -6.68 -15.30
CA ALA A 276 31.42 -5.52 -15.66
C ALA A 276 30.14 -5.40 -14.82
N TRP A 277 29.52 -6.53 -14.46
CA TRP A 277 28.42 -6.55 -13.50
C TRP A 277 28.85 -6.17 -12.08
N LYS A 278 30.04 -6.58 -11.64
CA LYS A 278 30.56 -6.20 -10.31
C LYS A 278 30.71 -4.69 -10.14
N GLU A 279 31.16 -3.98 -11.18
CA GLU A 279 31.19 -2.52 -11.16
C GLU A 279 29.79 -1.89 -10.98
N ILE A 280 28.74 -2.55 -11.47
CA ILE A 280 27.35 -2.08 -11.39
C ILE A 280 26.78 -2.32 -9.99
N THR A 281 27.00 -3.51 -9.41
CA THR A 281 26.56 -3.85 -8.05
C THR A 281 27.28 -2.98 -7.01
N ASP A 282 28.61 -2.82 -7.12
CA ASP A 282 29.40 -1.95 -6.25
C ASP A 282 28.88 -0.49 -6.28
N ALA A 283 28.44 0.01 -7.44
CA ALA A 283 27.84 1.34 -7.56
C ALA A 283 26.47 1.44 -6.89
N VAL A 284 25.59 0.42 -7.02
CA VAL A 284 24.30 0.39 -6.32
C VAL A 284 24.48 0.30 -4.80
N HIS A 285 25.39 -0.54 -4.35
CA HIS A 285 25.74 -0.69 -2.93
C HIS A 285 26.33 0.60 -2.34
N SER A 286 27.10 1.37 -3.12
CA SER A 286 27.61 2.69 -2.69
C SER A 286 26.52 3.72 -2.41
N LYS A 287 25.29 3.52 -2.92
CA LYS A 287 24.11 4.34 -2.62
C LYS A 287 23.28 3.79 -1.44
N GLY A 288 23.69 2.68 -0.83
CA GLY A 288 22.93 2.01 0.24
C GLY A 288 21.66 1.32 -0.24
N SER A 289 21.59 0.95 -1.52
CA SER A 289 20.47 0.22 -2.14
C SER A 289 20.89 -1.20 -2.53
N TYR A 290 19.93 -2.05 -2.91
CA TYR A 290 20.13 -3.48 -3.19
C TYR A 290 19.81 -3.81 -4.65
N ILE A 291 20.44 -4.84 -5.21
CA ILE A 291 20.19 -5.30 -6.57
C ILE A 291 20.18 -6.83 -6.69
N PHE A 292 19.14 -7.36 -7.34
CA PHE A 292 18.98 -8.77 -7.71
C PHE A 292 19.18 -8.95 -9.22
N LEU A 293 19.87 -10.02 -9.64
CA LEU A 293 20.03 -10.33 -11.07
C LEU A 293 18.87 -11.18 -11.59
N GLN A 294 18.17 -10.75 -12.65
CA GLN A 294 17.16 -11.58 -13.29
C GLN A 294 17.80 -12.63 -14.22
N LEU A 295 17.67 -13.91 -13.88
CA LEU A 295 18.21 -15.06 -14.62
C LEU A 295 17.27 -15.49 -15.76
N TRP A 296 17.83 -15.61 -16.97
CA TRP A 296 17.05 -15.75 -18.20
C TRP A 296 17.55 -16.86 -19.13
N ALA A 297 16.60 -17.65 -19.64
CA ALA A 297 16.76 -18.51 -20.81
C ALA A 297 15.55 -18.32 -21.74
N LEU A 298 15.80 -18.07 -23.03
CA LEU A 298 14.78 -17.62 -23.97
C LEU A 298 13.86 -18.75 -24.46
N GLY A 299 14.40 -19.96 -24.63
CA GLY A 299 13.68 -21.02 -25.36
C GLY A 299 13.25 -20.57 -26.76
N ARG A 300 12.00 -20.84 -27.14
CA ARG A 300 11.46 -20.52 -28.49
C ARG A 300 11.43 -19.02 -28.84
N ALA A 301 11.71 -18.15 -27.86
CA ALA A 301 11.81 -16.71 -28.05
C ALA A 301 13.11 -16.25 -28.75
N ALA A 302 14.17 -17.07 -28.72
CA ALA A 302 15.52 -16.65 -29.12
C ALA A 302 15.65 -16.23 -30.59
N ASP A 303 16.58 -15.31 -30.86
CA ASP A 303 17.04 -15.04 -32.21
C ASP A 303 17.98 -16.17 -32.66
N LEU A 304 17.44 -17.13 -33.40
CA LEU A 304 18.19 -18.27 -33.94
C LEU A 304 19.37 -17.81 -34.82
N SER A 305 19.24 -16.70 -35.55
CA SER A 305 20.32 -16.19 -36.42
C SER A 305 21.49 -15.66 -35.60
N ALA A 306 21.21 -14.99 -34.48
CA ALA A 306 22.23 -14.50 -33.56
C ALA A 306 22.84 -15.64 -32.72
N LEU A 307 22.03 -16.66 -32.37
CA LEU A 307 22.48 -17.86 -31.67
C LEU A 307 23.45 -18.69 -32.54
N GLN A 308 23.09 -18.99 -33.80
CA GLN A 308 23.95 -19.72 -34.74
C GLN A 308 25.19 -18.93 -35.17
N ALA A 309 25.13 -17.59 -35.18
CA ALA A 309 26.30 -16.74 -35.40
C ALA A 309 27.31 -16.82 -34.23
N SER A 310 26.86 -17.11 -33.01
CA SER A 310 27.75 -17.32 -31.85
C SER A 310 28.33 -18.74 -31.80
N ASN A 311 27.53 -19.75 -32.14
CA ASN A 311 27.97 -21.12 -32.38
C ASN A 311 26.99 -21.84 -33.33
N PRO A 312 27.41 -22.31 -34.51
CA PRO A 312 26.54 -23.02 -35.46
C PRO A 312 25.87 -24.28 -34.92
N SER A 313 26.40 -24.88 -33.84
CA SER A 313 25.79 -26.06 -33.20
C SER A 313 24.66 -25.74 -32.22
N PHE A 314 24.34 -24.46 -32.00
CA PHE A 314 23.23 -24.08 -31.13
C PHE A 314 21.90 -24.05 -31.91
N GLU A 315 20.86 -24.56 -31.27
CA GLU A 315 19.54 -24.74 -31.83
C GLU A 315 18.50 -23.92 -31.06
N LEU A 316 17.38 -23.59 -31.72
CA LEU A 316 16.23 -23.06 -31.01
C LEU A 316 15.58 -24.20 -30.21
N ILE A 317 15.38 -24.03 -28.91
CA ILE A 317 14.86 -25.07 -28.01
C ILE A 317 13.60 -24.63 -27.28
N SER A 318 12.80 -25.56 -26.77
CA SER A 318 11.63 -25.28 -25.93
C SER A 318 11.18 -26.53 -25.15
N SER A 319 10.05 -26.42 -24.43
CA SER A 319 9.36 -27.56 -23.83
C SER A 319 8.82 -28.53 -24.88
N SER A 320 8.33 -28.02 -26.01
CA SER A 320 7.78 -28.78 -27.14
C SER A 320 8.00 -28.04 -28.46
N ASP A 321 7.71 -28.68 -29.59
CA ASP A 321 8.05 -28.20 -30.94
C ASP A 321 7.06 -27.16 -31.50
N ILE A 322 6.51 -26.31 -30.61
CA ILE A 322 5.50 -25.30 -30.94
C ILE A 322 6.19 -23.95 -31.21
N PRO A 323 6.33 -23.51 -32.47
CA PRO A 323 6.94 -22.21 -32.77
C PRO A 323 6.08 -21.03 -32.31
N LEU A 324 6.67 -19.84 -32.31
CA LEU A 324 5.93 -18.57 -32.31
C LEU A 324 5.46 -18.24 -33.74
N SER A 325 4.33 -17.54 -33.86
CA SER A 325 3.69 -17.09 -35.09
C SER A 325 4.41 -15.87 -35.72
N LYS A 326 5.73 -15.99 -35.93
CA LYS A 326 6.59 -15.01 -36.60
C LYS A 326 6.82 -15.42 -38.06
N ASN A 327 7.33 -14.53 -38.91
CA ASN A 327 7.74 -14.91 -40.27
C ASN A 327 9.24 -14.61 -40.48
N PRO A 328 10.11 -15.64 -40.64
CA PRO A 328 9.82 -17.07 -40.53
C PRO A 328 9.50 -17.52 -39.08
N SER A 329 8.80 -18.66 -38.95
CA SER A 329 8.55 -19.38 -37.70
C SER A 329 9.56 -20.53 -37.54
N PRO A 330 10.78 -20.30 -37.02
CA PRO A 330 11.70 -21.41 -36.72
C PRO A 330 11.06 -22.34 -35.69
N ARG A 331 10.98 -23.65 -36.00
CA ARG A 331 10.44 -24.65 -35.08
C ARG A 331 11.48 -24.94 -33.98
N PRO A 332 11.16 -24.77 -32.69
CA PRO A 332 12.06 -25.16 -31.62
C PRO A 332 12.15 -26.69 -31.53
N ARG A 333 13.31 -27.23 -31.13
CA ARG A 333 13.43 -28.62 -30.72
C ARG A 333 12.96 -28.78 -29.26
N PRO A 334 12.18 -29.80 -28.91
CA PRO A 334 11.94 -30.16 -27.51
C PRO A 334 13.25 -30.53 -26.82
N LEU A 335 13.50 -30.01 -25.62
CA LEU A 335 14.62 -30.47 -24.79
C LEU A 335 14.43 -31.95 -24.40
N THR A 336 15.53 -32.70 -24.32
CA THR A 336 15.57 -34.03 -23.67
C THR A 336 15.62 -33.88 -22.14
N THR A 337 15.27 -34.91 -21.38
CA THR A 337 15.40 -34.90 -19.90
C THR A 337 16.82 -34.58 -19.44
N GLN A 338 17.84 -35.07 -20.15
CA GLN A 338 19.24 -34.78 -19.86
C GLN A 338 19.58 -33.30 -20.06
N GLU A 339 19.06 -32.68 -21.12
CA GLU A 339 19.23 -31.23 -21.33
C GLU A 339 18.42 -30.39 -20.35
N ILE A 340 17.25 -30.85 -19.90
CA ILE A 340 16.48 -30.18 -18.84
C ILE A 340 17.33 -30.10 -17.56
N ALA A 341 17.96 -31.21 -17.15
CA ALA A 341 18.90 -31.23 -16.03
C ALA A 341 20.14 -30.34 -16.26
N GLU A 342 20.67 -30.29 -17.48
CA GLU A 342 21.74 -29.36 -17.85
C GLU A 342 21.30 -27.89 -17.66
N TYR A 343 20.13 -27.51 -18.17
CA TYR A 343 19.58 -26.15 -18.02
C TYR A 343 19.38 -25.77 -16.55
N THR A 344 18.89 -26.70 -15.72
CA THR A 344 18.80 -26.52 -14.26
C THR A 344 20.17 -26.22 -13.63
N SER A 345 21.23 -26.93 -14.07
CA SER A 345 22.62 -26.67 -13.63
C SER A 345 23.17 -25.33 -14.14
N LEU A 346 22.79 -24.90 -15.35
CA LEU A 346 23.15 -23.58 -15.89
C LEU A 346 22.51 -22.44 -15.09
N TYR A 347 21.24 -22.56 -14.68
CA TYR A 347 20.59 -21.58 -13.79
C TYR A 347 21.32 -21.49 -12.44
N ALA A 348 21.64 -22.64 -11.82
CA ALA A 348 22.37 -22.70 -10.55
C ALA A 348 23.78 -22.09 -10.65
N THR A 349 24.48 -22.33 -11.78
CA THR A 349 25.81 -21.76 -12.06
C THR A 349 25.75 -20.24 -12.26
N ALA A 350 24.76 -19.76 -13.01
CA ALA A 350 24.54 -18.33 -13.23
C ALA A 350 24.16 -17.60 -11.92
N ALA A 351 23.35 -18.23 -11.06
CA ALA A 351 23.04 -17.70 -9.73
C ALA A 351 24.29 -17.58 -8.85
N SER A 352 25.13 -18.62 -8.83
CA SER A 352 26.41 -18.62 -8.12
C SER A 352 27.37 -17.54 -8.64
N ASN A 353 27.41 -17.31 -9.97
CA ASN A 353 28.21 -16.23 -10.56
C ASN A 353 27.68 -14.84 -10.16
N ALA A 354 26.36 -14.65 -10.17
CA ALA A 354 25.73 -13.39 -9.78
C ALA A 354 26.04 -13.03 -8.32
N VAL A 355 25.67 -13.91 -7.38
CA VAL A 355 25.76 -13.61 -5.94
C VAL A 355 27.21 -13.65 -5.44
N HIS A 356 27.95 -14.72 -5.75
CA HIS A 356 29.26 -14.97 -5.12
C HIS A 356 30.46 -14.39 -5.87
N LYS A 357 30.26 -13.84 -7.09
CA LYS A 357 31.36 -13.26 -7.90
C LYS A 357 31.07 -11.84 -8.38
N ALA A 358 29.85 -11.59 -8.86
CA ALA A 358 29.42 -10.25 -9.29
C ALA A 358 28.81 -9.42 -8.16
N GLY A 359 28.61 -9.97 -6.96
CA GLY A 359 28.18 -9.21 -5.78
C GLY A 359 26.71 -8.80 -5.78
N PHE A 360 25.82 -9.52 -6.48
CA PHE A 360 24.38 -9.28 -6.34
C PHE A 360 23.86 -9.75 -4.98
N ASP A 361 22.86 -9.03 -4.45
CA ASP A 361 22.18 -9.37 -3.20
C ASP A 361 21.35 -10.66 -3.32
N GLY A 362 20.97 -11.01 -4.55
CA GLY A 362 20.27 -12.24 -4.87
C GLY A 362 19.96 -12.35 -6.36
N VAL A 363 19.05 -13.27 -6.69
CA VAL A 363 18.60 -13.51 -8.06
C VAL A 363 17.09 -13.63 -8.15
N GLU A 364 16.54 -13.18 -9.28
CA GLU A 364 15.15 -13.45 -9.67
C GLU A 364 15.15 -14.43 -10.84
N ILE A 365 14.49 -15.58 -10.69
CA ILE A 365 14.33 -16.55 -11.78
C ILE A 365 13.22 -16.04 -12.72
N HIS A 366 13.49 -15.92 -14.03
CA HIS A 366 12.46 -15.45 -14.98
C HIS A 366 11.53 -16.60 -15.43
N GLY A 367 10.47 -16.86 -14.66
CA GLY A 367 9.39 -17.83 -14.94
C GLY A 367 8.14 -17.24 -15.59
N ALA A 368 8.28 -16.26 -16.50
CA ALA A 368 7.16 -15.49 -17.05
C ALA A 368 7.41 -15.06 -18.51
N ASN A 369 6.44 -14.33 -19.09
CA ASN A 369 6.55 -13.66 -20.39
C ASN A 369 6.86 -14.60 -21.57
N GLY A 370 6.54 -15.89 -21.46
CA GLY A 370 6.75 -16.87 -22.52
C GLY A 370 8.20 -17.25 -22.79
N TYR A 371 9.10 -17.08 -21.81
CA TYR A 371 10.47 -17.60 -21.84
C TYR A 371 10.54 -19.05 -21.34
N LEU A 372 11.74 -19.67 -21.31
CA LEU A 372 11.87 -21.14 -21.24
C LEU A 372 11.09 -21.79 -20.08
N ILE A 373 11.14 -21.23 -18.87
CA ILE A 373 10.40 -21.78 -17.73
C ILE A 373 8.88 -21.67 -17.93
N ASP A 374 8.41 -20.53 -18.43
CA ASP A 374 6.98 -20.28 -18.70
C ASP A 374 6.45 -21.17 -19.85
N GLN A 375 7.31 -21.46 -20.83
CA GLN A 375 7.05 -22.44 -21.90
C GLN A 375 6.84 -23.86 -21.36
N PHE A 376 7.44 -24.23 -20.22
CA PHE A 376 7.15 -25.49 -19.53
C PHE A 376 5.88 -25.41 -18.67
N LEU A 377 5.65 -24.30 -17.95
CA LEU A 377 4.48 -24.10 -17.10
C LEU A 377 3.15 -24.17 -17.89
N GLN A 378 3.08 -23.49 -19.03
CA GLN A 378 1.80 -23.28 -19.73
C GLN A 378 1.50 -24.36 -20.77
N ASP A 379 0.29 -24.92 -20.72
CA ASP A 379 -0.20 -25.98 -21.62
C ASP A 379 -0.38 -25.52 -23.07
N VAL A 380 -0.40 -24.22 -23.35
CA VAL A 380 -0.41 -23.67 -24.72
C VAL A 380 0.91 -23.93 -25.46
N CYS A 381 2.02 -24.06 -24.73
CA CYS A 381 3.34 -24.38 -25.28
C CYS A 381 3.76 -25.82 -24.95
N ASN A 382 3.62 -26.25 -23.70
CA ASN A 382 4.04 -27.57 -23.26
C ASN A 382 3.03 -28.65 -23.68
N LYS A 383 3.41 -29.46 -24.68
CA LYS A 383 2.67 -30.62 -25.21
C LYS A 383 3.39 -31.94 -24.94
N ARG A 384 4.33 -31.98 -23.99
CA ARG A 384 5.09 -33.20 -23.66
C ARG A 384 4.20 -34.27 -23.04
N THR A 385 4.59 -35.52 -23.25
CA THR A 385 3.95 -36.73 -22.71
C THR A 385 4.82 -37.47 -21.68
N ASP A 386 6.00 -36.91 -21.35
CA ASP A 386 6.91 -37.40 -20.32
C ASP A 386 6.63 -36.75 -18.95
N GLU A 387 7.52 -36.96 -17.99
CA GLU A 387 7.42 -36.41 -16.63
C GLU A 387 7.46 -34.87 -16.56
N TYR A 388 7.75 -34.17 -17.66
CA TYR A 388 7.76 -32.71 -17.74
C TYR A 388 6.52 -32.13 -18.45
N GLY A 389 5.52 -32.94 -18.82
CA GLY A 389 4.23 -32.46 -19.34
C GLY A 389 3.03 -33.35 -19.03
N GLY A 390 1.93 -33.12 -19.76
CA GLY A 390 0.65 -33.81 -19.57
C GLY A 390 -0.17 -33.34 -18.37
N SER A 391 0.42 -33.25 -17.17
CA SER A 391 -0.27 -32.84 -15.93
C SER A 391 0.17 -31.45 -15.42
N VAL A 392 -0.54 -30.91 -14.42
CA VAL A 392 -0.16 -29.65 -13.75
C VAL A 392 1.19 -29.80 -13.04
N GLU A 393 1.35 -30.88 -12.29
CA GLU A 393 2.53 -31.22 -11.50
C GLU A 393 3.77 -31.35 -12.41
N ASN A 394 3.62 -32.07 -13.52
CA ASN A 394 4.68 -32.29 -14.49
C ASN A 394 5.09 -31.01 -15.22
N ARG A 395 4.13 -30.15 -15.63
CA ARG A 395 4.46 -28.83 -16.20
C ARG A 395 5.21 -27.92 -15.21
N CYS A 396 4.89 -28.04 -13.92
CA CYS A 396 5.57 -27.29 -12.86
C CYS A 396 6.94 -27.88 -12.47
N ARG A 397 7.26 -29.11 -12.88
CA ARG A 397 8.48 -29.84 -12.46
C ARG A 397 9.75 -29.08 -12.77
N PHE A 398 9.96 -28.67 -14.03
CA PHE A 398 11.17 -27.94 -14.44
C PHE A 398 11.35 -26.64 -13.66
N ALA A 399 10.27 -25.88 -13.45
CA ALA A 399 10.32 -24.64 -12.68
C ALA A 399 10.72 -24.88 -11.21
N LEU A 400 10.19 -25.95 -10.59
CA LEU A 400 10.54 -26.34 -9.21
C LEU A 400 11.98 -26.87 -9.09
N GLU A 401 12.47 -27.60 -10.09
CA GLU A 401 13.86 -28.08 -10.14
C GLU A 401 14.86 -26.93 -10.31
N VAL A 402 14.56 -25.95 -11.17
CA VAL A 402 15.36 -24.73 -11.31
C VAL A 402 15.38 -23.93 -9.99
N VAL A 403 14.23 -23.77 -9.33
CA VAL A 403 14.16 -23.08 -8.04
C VAL A 403 15.00 -23.82 -6.99
N GLN A 404 14.85 -25.14 -6.85
CA GLN A 404 15.65 -25.93 -5.91
C GLN A 404 17.15 -25.76 -6.16
N ALA A 405 17.61 -25.94 -7.41
CA ALA A 405 19.02 -25.87 -7.74
C ALA A 405 19.63 -24.47 -7.56
N VAL A 406 18.84 -23.40 -7.71
CA VAL A 406 19.27 -22.03 -7.39
C VAL A 406 19.33 -21.81 -5.87
N VAL A 407 18.30 -22.23 -5.13
CA VAL A 407 18.26 -22.18 -3.65
C VAL A 407 19.47 -22.92 -3.06
N ASP A 408 19.80 -24.11 -3.56
CA ASP A 408 20.95 -24.92 -3.14
C ASP A 408 22.32 -24.21 -3.39
N LYS A 409 22.36 -23.16 -4.21
CA LYS A 409 23.58 -22.39 -4.50
C LYS A 409 23.67 -21.01 -3.84
N VAL A 410 22.55 -20.36 -3.57
CA VAL A 410 22.54 -18.96 -3.07
C VAL A 410 21.67 -18.70 -1.85
N GLY A 411 20.90 -19.69 -1.38
CA GLY A 411 19.97 -19.57 -0.26
C GLY A 411 18.56 -19.17 -0.68
N GLU A 412 17.57 -19.55 0.13
CA GLU A 412 16.17 -19.19 -0.08
C GLU A 412 15.98 -17.66 0.00
N GLU A 413 16.61 -17.04 0.99
CA GLU A 413 16.52 -15.63 1.32
C GLU A 413 17.18 -14.70 0.29
N ARG A 414 17.83 -15.27 -0.73
CA ARG A 414 18.40 -14.58 -1.91
C ARG A 414 17.80 -15.04 -3.24
N THR A 415 16.76 -15.88 -3.20
CA THR A 415 16.09 -16.38 -4.41
C THR A 415 14.67 -15.85 -4.49
N GLY A 416 14.36 -15.14 -5.58
CA GLY A 416 13.01 -14.79 -5.99
C GLY A 416 12.63 -15.45 -7.32
N ILE A 417 11.36 -15.39 -7.69
CA ILE A 417 10.89 -15.84 -9.01
C ILE A 417 9.78 -14.94 -9.56
N ARG A 418 9.87 -14.64 -10.85
CA ARG A 418 8.85 -13.88 -11.58
C ARG A 418 7.89 -14.80 -12.32
N ILE A 419 6.59 -14.61 -12.16
CA ILE A 419 5.52 -15.32 -12.89
C ILE A 419 4.51 -14.37 -13.53
N GLY A 420 3.79 -14.82 -14.56
CA GLY A 420 2.77 -14.02 -15.24
C GLY A 420 1.59 -14.86 -15.73
N PRO A 421 0.64 -15.24 -14.84
CA PRO A 421 -0.40 -16.23 -15.15
C PRO A 421 -1.31 -15.85 -16.32
N TRP A 422 -1.53 -14.54 -16.51
CA TRP A 422 -2.51 -13.98 -17.44
C TRP A 422 -1.90 -13.33 -18.68
N THR A 423 -0.58 -13.38 -18.87
CA THR A 423 0.06 -12.68 -19.99
C THR A 423 -0.06 -13.51 -21.28
N PRO A 424 -0.59 -12.96 -22.39
CA PRO A 424 -0.59 -13.60 -23.70
C PRO A 424 0.71 -13.33 -24.48
N PHE A 425 1.66 -12.59 -23.88
CA PHE A 425 2.90 -12.20 -24.53
C PHE A 425 3.72 -13.45 -24.94
N GLN A 426 4.20 -13.47 -26.19
CA GLN A 426 4.85 -14.63 -26.83
C GLN A 426 3.97 -15.89 -26.89
N GLU A 427 2.68 -15.69 -27.20
CA GLU A 427 1.70 -16.76 -27.43
C GLU A 427 1.62 -17.71 -26.22
N MET A 428 1.71 -17.11 -25.04
CA MET A 428 1.27 -17.64 -23.76
C MET A 428 -0.24 -17.37 -23.58
N GLY A 429 -0.77 -17.63 -22.39
CA GLY A 429 -2.17 -17.37 -22.03
C GLY A 429 -2.97 -18.66 -22.00
N MET A 430 -2.78 -19.45 -20.95
CA MET A 430 -3.63 -20.61 -20.65
C MET A 430 -5.11 -20.19 -20.57
N LYS A 431 -6.02 -21.03 -21.08
CA LYS A 431 -7.48 -20.80 -20.94
C LYS A 431 -7.92 -20.74 -19.46
N ASN A 432 -7.27 -21.51 -18.60
CA ASN A 432 -7.43 -21.43 -17.15
C ASN A 432 -6.06 -21.61 -16.47
N PRO A 433 -5.36 -20.52 -16.13
CA PRO A 433 -4.04 -20.60 -15.51
C PRO A 433 -4.11 -21.02 -14.04
N ILE A 434 -5.24 -20.76 -13.35
CA ILE A 434 -5.36 -20.85 -11.88
C ILE A 434 -4.86 -22.21 -11.33
N PRO A 435 -5.29 -23.39 -11.82
CA PRO A 435 -4.80 -24.66 -11.28
C PRO A 435 -3.28 -24.83 -11.35
N THR A 436 -2.65 -24.37 -12.44
CA THR A 436 -1.20 -24.50 -12.66
C THR A 436 -0.43 -23.58 -11.71
N PHE A 437 -0.80 -22.29 -11.67
CA PHE A 437 -0.08 -21.32 -10.85
C PHE A 437 -0.41 -21.47 -9.35
N SER A 438 -1.64 -21.87 -8.97
CA SER A 438 -1.96 -22.23 -7.58
C SER A 438 -1.13 -23.40 -7.09
N TYR A 439 -0.99 -24.47 -7.89
CA TYR A 439 -0.13 -25.60 -7.54
C TYR A 439 1.32 -25.14 -7.39
N PHE A 440 1.85 -24.41 -8.38
CA PHE A 440 3.23 -23.94 -8.36
C PHE A 440 3.56 -23.08 -7.13
N ILE A 441 2.75 -22.05 -6.86
CA ILE A 441 2.93 -21.16 -5.70
C ILE A 441 2.75 -21.91 -4.38
N SER A 442 1.82 -22.87 -4.30
CA SER A 442 1.67 -23.72 -3.11
C SER A 442 2.91 -24.59 -2.85
N GLN A 443 3.51 -25.15 -3.91
CA GLN A 443 4.78 -25.89 -3.79
C GLN A 443 5.93 -24.98 -3.36
N LEU A 444 6.04 -23.77 -3.91
CA LEU A 444 7.05 -22.80 -3.46
C LEU A 444 6.86 -22.42 -1.99
N ASN A 445 5.64 -22.09 -1.58
CA ASN A 445 5.36 -21.65 -0.21
C ASN A 445 5.64 -22.77 0.80
N SER A 446 5.28 -24.02 0.47
CA SER A 446 5.50 -25.18 1.33
C SER A 446 6.94 -25.68 1.39
N ARG A 447 7.72 -25.59 0.30
CA ARG A 447 9.09 -26.14 0.22
C ARG A 447 10.15 -25.16 0.70
N PHE A 448 9.92 -23.86 0.51
CA PHE A 448 10.91 -22.81 0.75
C PHE A 448 10.30 -21.74 1.67
N PRO A 449 10.24 -21.95 3.00
CA PRO A 449 9.59 -21.03 3.93
C PRO A 449 10.28 -19.65 4.05
N ASN A 450 11.57 -19.55 3.69
CA ASN A 450 12.37 -18.32 3.75
C ASN A 450 12.62 -17.68 2.37
N PHE A 451 12.05 -18.26 1.29
CA PHE A 451 12.15 -17.75 -0.09
C PHE A 451 11.87 -16.24 -0.16
N ALA A 452 12.77 -15.50 -0.82
CA ALA A 452 12.85 -14.05 -0.71
C ALA A 452 11.57 -13.34 -1.15
N PHE A 453 11.06 -13.64 -2.35
CA PHE A 453 9.81 -13.08 -2.89
C PHE A 453 9.30 -13.84 -4.12
N ILE A 454 8.03 -13.60 -4.47
CA ILE A 454 7.51 -13.79 -5.84
C ILE A 454 7.27 -12.41 -6.47
N ASP A 455 7.62 -12.22 -7.75
CA ASP A 455 7.14 -11.10 -8.58
C ASP A 455 6.04 -11.60 -9.51
N VAL A 456 4.90 -10.91 -9.50
CA VAL A 456 3.71 -11.34 -10.22
C VAL A 456 3.28 -10.24 -11.18
N ILE A 457 3.29 -10.58 -12.47
CA ILE A 457 2.78 -9.71 -13.52
C ILE A 457 1.25 -9.69 -13.44
N GLU A 458 0.72 -8.50 -13.24
CA GLU A 458 -0.71 -8.23 -13.13
C GLU A 458 -1.39 -8.26 -14.51
N PRO A 459 -2.66 -8.73 -14.62
CA PRO A 459 -3.41 -8.81 -15.89
C PRO A 459 -3.67 -7.46 -16.58
N ARG A 460 -3.11 -6.37 -16.06
CA ARG A 460 -3.17 -4.99 -16.57
C ARG A 460 -2.02 -4.66 -17.53
N VAL A 461 -1.10 -5.60 -17.80
CA VAL A 461 0.07 -5.41 -18.70
C VAL A 461 0.37 -6.67 -19.52
N PHE A 462 0.69 -6.46 -20.80
CA PHE A 462 1.10 -7.52 -21.72
C PHE A 462 2.49 -7.20 -22.31
N GLY A 463 3.53 -7.81 -21.75
CA GLY A 463 4.93 -7.50 -22.08
C GLY A 463 5.26 -6.02 -21.85
N GLY A 464 5.70 -5.32 -22.90
CA GLY A 464 5.98 -3.87 -22.85
C GLY A 464 4.75 -2.96 -23.04
N ASN A 465 3.58 -3.53 -23.33
CA ASN A 465 2.38 -2.77 -23.66
C ASN A 465 1.39 -2.72 -22.49
N SER A 466 0.74 -1.56 -22.34
CA SER A 466 -0.47 -1.40 -21.56
C SER A 466 -1.63 -1.31 -22.53
N GLU A 467 -2.34 -2.42 -22.70
CA GLU A 467 -3.76 -2.35 -23.03
C GLU A 467 -4.50 -1.74 -21.83
N PRO A 468 -5.71 -1.19 -22.01
CA PRO A 468 -6.65 -1.05 -20.91
C PRO A 468 -6.84 -2.41 -20.23
N ALA A 469 -6.99 -2.43 -18.91
CA ALA A 469 -7.34 -3.67 -18.22
C ALA A 469 -8.59 -4.28 -18.87
N SER A 470 -8.52 -5.52 -19.35
CA SER A 470 -9.73 -6.22 -19.77
C SER A 470 -10.65 -6.28 -18.55
N GLN A 471 -11.83 -5.67 -18.63
CA GLN A 471 -12.80 -5.59 -17.51
C GLN A 471 -13.46 -6.95 -17.19
N ASN A 472 -12.78 -8.05 -17.50
CA ASN A 472 -13.17 -9.39 -17.12
C ASN A 472 -12.89 -9.56 -15.62
N LEU A 473 -13.95 -9.47 -14.82
CA LEU A 473 -13.96 -9.59 -13.37
C LEU A 473 -13.36 -10.92 -12.86
N ASP A 474 -13.25 -11.93 -13.73
CA ASP A 474 -12.64 -13.24 -13.45
C ASP A 474 -11.11 -13.28 -13.62
N THR A 475 -10.46 -12.20 -14.09
CA THR A 475 -9.00 -12.15 -14.31
C THR A 475 -8.28 -11.38 -13.21
N GLY A 476 -7.70 -12.11 -12.25
CA GLY A 476 -7.00 -11.52 -11.10
C GLY A 476 -5.96 -12.46 -10.49
N ASN A 477 -5.01 -11.88 -9.75
CA ASN A 477 -3.95 -12.61 -9.04
C ASN A 477 -4.25 -12.81 -7.55
N ASP A 478 -5.48 -12.58 -7.11
CA ASP A 478 -5.85 -12.67 -5.69
C ASP A 478 -5.68 -14.11 -5.16
N PHE A 479 -5.91 -15.13 -6.00
CA PHE A 479 -5.59 -16.53 -5.65
C PHE A 479 -4.10 -16.76 -5.30
N ILE A 480 -3.18 -15.96 -5.85
CA ILE A 480 -1.74 -16.03 -5.49
C ILE A 480 -1.50 -15.33 -4.16
N ARG A 481 -2.16 -14.17 -3.96
CA ARG A 481 -2.08 -13.40 -2.71
C ARG A 481 -2.57 -14.23 -1.53
N ASP A 482 -3.66 -14.98 -1.71
CA ASP A 482 -4.27 -15.83 -0.68
C ASP A 482 -3.40 -17.05 -0.32
N ILE A 483 -2.53 -17.51 -1.24
CA ILE A 483 -1.58 -18.61 -0.98
C ILE A 483 -0.25 -18.09 -0.39
N TRP A 484 0.22 -16.91 -0.79
CA TRP A 484 1.59 -16.44 -0.50
C TRP A 484 1.72 -15.42 0.63
N LEU A 485 0.75 -14.51 0.79
CA LEU A 485 0.83 -13.48 1.83
C LEU A 485 0.72 -14.12 3.22
N PRO A 486 1.41 -13.59 4.25
CA PRO A 486 2.00 -12.24 4.34
C PRO A 486 3.45 -12.11 3.88
N ARG A 487 4.01 -13.11 3.20
CA ARG A 487 5.40 -13.11 2.73
C ARG A 487 5.64 -12.02 1.66
N PRO A 488 6.89 -11.54 1.47
CA PRO A 488 7.18 -10.52 0.48
C PRO A 488 6.71 -10.92 -0.92
N MET A 489 5.91 -10.06 -1.54
CA MET A 489 5.32 -10.24 -2.87
C MET A 489 5.44 -8.93 -3.62
N ILE A 490 5.98 -8.99 -4.83
CA ILE A 490 6.01 -7.86 -5.75
C ILE A 490 4.81 -8.03 -6.70
N SER A 491 4.03 -6.97 -6.86
CA SER A 491 3.05 -6.87 -7.95
C SER A 491 3.59 -5.90 -9.01
N ALA A 492 3.60 -6.33 -10.28
CA ALA A 492 4.11 -5.56 -11.40
C ALA A 492 3.04 -5.38 -12.49
N GLY A 493 2.62 -4.15 -12.78
CA GLY A 493 1.77 -3.88 -13.94
C GLY A 493 1.00 -2.56 -13.89
N ASN A 494 1.32 -1.64 -14.79
CA ASN A 494 0.64 -0.36 -15.03
C ASN A 494 0.26 0.45 -13.76
N TYR A 495 1.04 0.33 -12.69
CA TYR A 495 0.82 1.10 -11.48
C TYR A 495 1.21 2.56 -11.69
N MET A 496 0.28 3.46 -11.38
CA MET A 496 0.53 4.86 -11.01
C MET A 496 0.51 4.97 -9.48
N ARG A 497 0.87 6.14 -8.94
CA ARG A 497 0.95 6.41 -7.51
C ARG A 497 -0.30 5.95 -6.74
N GLU A 498 -1.47 6.40 -7.16
CA GLU A 498 -2.76 6.14 -6.51
C GLU A 498 -3.04 4.63 -6.46
N THR A 499 -2.87 3.95 -7.60
CA THR A 499 -3.09 2.50 -7.71
C THR A 499 -2.06 1.67 -6.93
N ALA A 500 -0.85 2.18 -6.73
CA ALA A 500 0.18 1.53 -5.93
C ALA A 500 -0.13 1.66 -4.43
N LEU A 501 -0.53 2.85 -3.99
CA LEU A 501 -1.02 3.11 -2.63
C LEU A 501 -2.22 2.21 -2.31
N MET A 502 -3.25 2.21 -3.18
CA MET A 502 -4.40 1.31 -3.09
C MET A 502 -3.98 -0.16 -2.99
N GLN A 503 -3.08 -0.65 -3.86
CA GLN A 503 -2.63 -2.05 -3.80
C GLN A 503 -1.96 -2.41 -2.47
N THR A 504 -1.14 -1.53 -1.91
CA THR A 504 -0.42 -1.80 -0.66
C THR A 504 -1.29 -1.63 0.58
N ASP A 505 -2.23 -0.67 0.59
CA ASP A 505 -3.03 -0.33 1.76
C ASP A 505 -4.41 -1.01 1.75
N GLU A 506 -5.11 -1.06 0.62
CA GLU A 506 -6.48 -1.58 0.50
C GLU A 506 -6.54 -3.11 0.52
N TYR A 507 -5.64 -3.80 -0.20
CA TYR A 507 -5.53 -5.26 -0.05
C TYR A 507 -5.18 -5.64 1.39
N GLY A 508 -4.37 -4.80 2.02
CA GLY A 508 -4.08 -4.85 3.44
C GLY A 508 -5.24 -4.58 4.39
N ASN A 509 -6.31 -3.93 3.93
CA ASN A 509 -7.54 -3.77 4.71
C ASN A 509 -8.44 -5.02 4.62
N LYS A 510 -8.27 -5.86 3.59
CA LYS A 510 -8.91 -7.20 3.54
C LYS A 510 -8.28 -8.19 4.51
N ASN A 511 -6.97 -8.06 4.76
CA ASN A 511 -6.20 -8.86 5.71
C ASN A 511 -5.02 -8.03 6.25
N GLU A 512 -4.97 -7.74 7.55
CA GLU A 512 -3.91 -6.90 8.14
C GLU A 512 -2.50 -7.48 7.94
N ASP A 513 -2.36 -8.81 7.89
CA ASP A 513 -1.10 -9.46 7.61
C ASP A 513 -0.66 -9.26 6.15
N ALA A 514 -1.61 -9.10 5.20
CA ALA A 514 -1.28 -8.79 3.81
C ALA A 514 -0.58 -7.42 3.65
N LYS A 515 -0.76 -6.47 4.58
CA LYS A 515 0.04 -5.22 4.64
C LYS A 515 1.52 -5.45 4.85
N LYS A 516 1.94 -6.64 5.30
CA LYS A 516 3.34 -6.91 5.66
C LYS A 516 4.20 -7.34 4.47
N GLY A 517 3.58 -7.92 3.44
CA GLY A 517 4.29 -8.52 2.29
C GLY A 517 4.27 -7.71 0.99
N GLN A 518 3.25 -6.89 0.75
CA GLN A 518 3.06 -6.26 -0.58
C GLN A 518 4.11 -5.18 -0.90
N MET A 519 4.69 -5.30 -2.10
CA MET A 519 5.63 -4.38 -2.75
C MET A 519 5.20 -4.15 -4.21
N ILE A 520 5.60 -3.03 -4.81
CA ILE A 520 5.16 -2.60 -6.15
C ILE A 520 6.35 -2.35 -7.06
N ALA A 521 6.42 -3.10 -8.16
CA ALA A 521 7.45 -2.91 -9.18
C ALA A 521 6.98 -1.97 -10.29
N PHE A 522 7.81 -0.96 -10.57
CA PHE A 522 7.59 0.03 -11.62
C PHE A 522 8.56 -0.20 -12.76
N GLY A 523 8.01 -0.32 -13.98
CA GLY A 523 8.78 -0.47 -15.20
C GLY A 523 9.02 0.87 -15.92
N ARG A 524 8.16 1.17 -16.89
CA ARG A 524 8.31 2.30 -17.83
C ARG A 524 8.54 3.68 -17.19
N TYR A 525 7.93 3.96 -16.03
CA TYR A 525 8.18 5.24 -15.33
C TYR A 525 9.53 5.28 -14.61
N PHE A 526 10.05 4.15 -14.13
CA PHE A 526 11.39 4.07 -13.57
C PHE A 526 12.49 4.13 -14.67
N ILE A 527 12.14 3.93 -15.94
CA ILE A 527 13.04 4.30 -17.06
C ILE A 527 13.25 5.81 -17.10
N SER A 528 12.21 6.61 -16.91
CA SER A 528 12.21 8.08 -17.13
C SER A 528 12.37 8.92 -15.86
N ASN A 529 12.31 8.30 -14.69
CA ASN A 529 12.41 8.94 -13.39
C ASN A 529 13.45 8.15 -12.57
N PRO A 530 14.72 8.57 -12.53
CA PRO A 530 15.75 7.87 -11.74
C PRO A 530 15.47 7.92 -10.23
N ASP A 531 14.74 8.94 -9.80
CA ASP A 531 14.30 9.29 -8.45
C ASP A 531 12.84 8.90 -8.17
N LEU A 532 12.31 7.89 -8.89
CA LEU A 532 10.89 7.52 -8.82
C LEU A 532 10.33 7.34 -7.39
N PRO A 533 11.03 6.69 -6.42
CA PRO A 533 10.49 6.54 -5.07
C PRO A 533 10.20 7.88 -4.38
N GLU A 534 11.12 8.85 -4.50
CA GLU A 534 10.96 10.19 -3.95
C GLU A 534 9.80 10.94 -4.62
N ARG A 535 9.64 10.82 -5.95
CA ARG A 535 8.51 11.44 -6.65
C ARG A 535 7.16 10.87 -6.22
N LEU A 536 7.09 9.55 -6.03
CA LEU A 536 5.89 8.89 -5.54
C LEU A 536 5.58 9.30 -4.09
N GLU A 537 6.59 9.43 -3.23
CA GLU A 537 6.41 9.88 -1.84
C GLU A 537 5.87 11.31 -1.79
N LYS A 538 6.56 12.25 -2.48
CA LYS A 538 6.30 13.69 -2.45
C LYS A 538 5.25 14.19 -3.45
N ASP A 539 4.59 13.28 -4.16
CA ASP A 539 3.58 13.57 -5.21
C ASP A 539 4.09 14.49 -6.33
N ILE A 540 5.35 14.29 -6.73
CA ILE A 540 6.00 15.07 -7.79
C ILE A 540 5.61 14.50 -9.16
N PRO A 541 5.25 15.34 -10.15
CA PRO A 541 4.96 14.88 -11.51
C PRO A 541 6.05 13.98 -12.10
N LEU A 542 5.62 12.87 -12.70
CA LEU A 542 6.52 11.92 -13.36
C LEU A 542 6.92 12.42 -14.74
N THR A 543 8.23 12.45 -15.01
CA THR A 543 8.78 12.67 -16.35
C THR A 543 8.22 11.61 -17.31
N PRO A 544 7.64 12.00 -18.47
CA PRO A 544 7.16 11.04 -19.47
C PRO A 544 8.29 10.20 -20.08
N TYR A 545 8.02 8.91 -20.30
CA TYR A 545 8.97 8.00 -20.96
C TYR A 545 8.92 8.10 -22.49
N ASN A 546 10.08 7.93 -23.13
CA ASN A 546 10.20 7.91 -24.60
C ASN A 546 10.41 6.48 -25.10
N ARG A 547 9.33 5.84 -25.59
CA ARG A 547 9.36 4.45 -26.10
C ARG A 547 10.41 4.22 -27.19
N SER A 548 10.73 5.22 -28.02
CA SER A 548 11.72 5.05 -29.11
C SER A 548 13.15 4.81 -28.59
N THR A 549 13.43 5.14 -27.33
CA THR A 549 14.75 5.00 -26.70
C THR A 549 14.90 3.76 -25.80
N PHE A 550 13.83 2.97 -25.65
CA PHE A 550 13.85 1.77 -24.82
C PHE A 550 14.93 0.78 -25.28
N TYR A 551 15.11 0.63 -26.60
CA TYR A 551 15.94 -0.40 -27.25
C TYR A 551 16.88 0.19 -28.31
N LEU A 552 17.80 1.10 -27.92
CA LEU A 552 18.89 1.55 -28.80
C LEU A 552 20.04 0.54 -28.69
N LEU A 553 20.19 -0.32 -29.70
CA LEU A 553 21.08 -1.47 -29.70
C LEU A 553 22.55 -1.06 -29.49
N GLY A 554 23.12 -1.40 -28.33
CA GLY A 554 24.53 -1.17 -28.01
C GLY A 554 24.93 0.29 -27.85
N ASP A 555 23.97 1.22 -27.84
CA ASP A 555 24.22 2.64 -27.61
C ASP A 555 24.96 2.88 -26.29
N THR A 556 25.92 3.79 -26.28
CA THR A 556 26.66 4.19 -25.06
C THR A 556 26.53 5.68 -24.76
N THR A 557 25.83 6.45 -25.61
CA THR A 557 25.67 7.91 -25.46
C THR A 557 24.86 8.34 -24.24
N GLY A 558 24.11 7.41 -23.64
CA GLY A 558 23.22 7.66 -22.51
C GLY A 558 21.82 8.13 -22.91
N LYS A 559 21.53 8.27 -24.21
CA LYS A 559 20.27 8.84 -24.71
C LYS A 559 19.04 7.98 -24.39
N GLY A 560 18.05 8.58 -23.76
CA GLY A 560 16.88 7.93 -23.17
C GLY A 560 17.21 6.82 -22.18
N TYR A 561 18.32 6.96 -21.46
CA TYR A 561 18.86 5.94 -20.56
C TYR A 561 19.37 6.58 -19.26
N THR A 562 20.39 7.45 -19.35
CA THR A 562 21.02 8.16 -18.22
C THR A 562 20.85 9.69 -18.29
N ASP A 563 20.15 10.19 -19.31
CA ASP A 563 19.87 11.60 -19.61
C ASP A 563 18.49 12.07 -19.10
N TYR A 564 17.78 11.25 -18.34
CA TYR A 564 16.51 11.61 -17.71
C TYR A 564 16.77 12.41 -16.42
N PRO A 565 16.19 13.62 -16.27
CA PRO A 565 16.51 14.52 -15.16
C PRO A 565 15.90 14.06 -13.83
N PHE A 566 16.58 14.38 -12.74
CA PHE A 566 16.05 14.30 -11.37
C PHE A 566 14.96 15.37 -11.13
N ALA A 567 14.11 15.21 -10.11
CA ALA A 567 13.01 16.13 -9.84
C ALA A 567 13.45 17.58 -9.59
N ASP A 568 14.59 17.78 -8.93
CA ASP A 568 15.13 19.13 -8.66
C ASP A 568 15.78 19.77 -9.89
N GLU A 569 16.30 18.97 -10.82
CA GLU A 569 16.78 19.45 -12.13
C GLU A 569 15.62 19.81 -13.06
N ALA A 570 14.52 19.05 -12.99
CA ALA A 570 13.31 19.28 -13.79
C ALA A 570 12.44 20.46 -13.30
N ARG A 571 12.85 21.13 -12.21
CA ARG A 571 12.22 22.35 -11.67
C ARG A 571 12.89 23.65 -12.11
N LEU A 572 14.05 23.56 -12.77
CA LEU A 572 14.86 24.66 -13.30
C LEU A 572 14.62 24.86 -14.81
#